data_AF-A0A3D9SVJ9-F1
#
_entry.id   AF-A0A3D9SVJ9-F1
#
_cell.length_a   1.000
_cell.length_b   1.000
_cell.length_c   1.000
_cell.angle_alpha   90.00
_cell.angle_beta   90.00
_cell.angle_gamma   90.00
#
_symmetry.space_group_name_H-M   'P 1'
#
loop_
_entity.id
_entity.type
_entity.pdbx_description
1 polymer ?
#
loop_
_entity_poly.entity_id
_entity_poly.type
_entity_poly.pdbx_seq_one_letter_code
_entity_poly.pdbx_strand_id
1 'polypeptide(L)'
;MRLPTLEVSVDRLVAVSQVEELDPDTPLTSSGVDSLDLMEWVYDMQNHYPDLGVDESIVDLVDDAMTFRGIHRHLLAAHGVAPVASATGDA
;
A
#
# COMPACT_ATOMS: atom_id res chain seq x y z
N MET A 1 15.82 5.44 -2.37
CA MET A 1 14.37 5.18 -2.37
C MET A 1 14.03 4.33 -1.14
N ARG A 2 13.13 4.78 -0.27
CA ARG A 2 12.60 3.97 0.84
C ARG A 2 11.09 3.91 0.67
N LEU A 3 10.59 2.79 0.15
CA LEU A 3 9.18 2.45 0.25
C LEU A 3 8.82 2.38 1.75
N PRO A 4 7.71 2.97 2.19
CA PRO A 4 7.21 2.74 3.54
C PRO A 4 6.99 1.25 3.82
N THR A 5 7.04 0.86 5.09
CA THR A 5 6.64 -0.49 5.50
C THR A 5 5.16 -0.71 5.19
N LEU A 6 4.74 -1.97 5.10
CA LEU A 6 3.34 -2.32 4.87
C LEU A 6 2.41 -1.63 5.89
N GLU A 7 2.80 -1.63 7.16
CA GLU A 7 2.04 -1.00 8.25
C GLU A 7 1.85 0.50 8.00
N VAL A 8 2.90 1.22 7.59
CA VAL A 8 2.82 2.66 7.28
C VAL A 8 1.96 2.90 6.04
N SER A 9 2.06 2.04 5.03
CA SER A 9 1.20 2.12 3.85
C SER A 9 -0.27 1.89 4.18
N VAL A 10 -0.57 0.94 5.07
CA VAL A 10 -1.92 0.64 5.56
C VAL A 10 -2.47 1.81 6.37
N ASP A 11 -1.69 2.34 7.31
CA ASP A 11 -2.08 3.48 8.16
C ASP A 11 -2.43 4.71 7.31
N ARG A 12 -1.66 4.96 6.24
CA ARG A 12 -1.97 6.02 5.27
C ARG A 12 -3.26 5.76 4.50
N LEU A 13 -3.54 4.51 4.10
CA LEU A 13 -4.80 4.19 3.42
C LEU A 13 -5.98 4.37 4.36
N VAL A 14 -5.87 3.89 5.60
CA VAL A 14 -6.86 4.11 6.65
C VAL A 14 -7.09 5.61 6.87
N ALA A 15 -6.03 6.42 6.89
CA ALA A 15 -6.12 7.87 7.12
C ALA A 15 -6.84 8.65 6.00
N VAL A 16 -6.80 8.18 4.76
CA VAL A 16 -7.52 8.80 3.63
C VAL A 16 -8.88 8.16 3.36
N SER A 17 -9.10 6.94 3.87
CA SER A 17 -10.34 6.20 3.70
C SER A 17 -11.35 6.43 4.83
N GLN A 18 -12.58 5.97 4.63
CA GLN A 18 -13.62 5.93 5.68
C GLN A 18 -13.55 4.66 6.56
N VAL A 19 -12.55 3.80 6.36
CA VAL A 19 -12.46 2.49 7.02
C VAL A 19 -11.79 2.64 8.39
N GLU A 20 -12.32 1.96 9.42
CA GLU A 20 -11.74 2.00 10.78
C GLU A 20 -10.44 1.19 10.89
N GLU A 21 -10.40 0.03 10.23
CA GLU A 21 -9.24 -0.87 10.21
C GLU A 21 -9.17 -1.59 8.87
N LEU A 22 -7.95 -1.72 8.34
CA LEU A 22 -7.69 -2.44 7.09
C LEU A 22 -6.78 -3.63 7.37
N ASP A 23 -7.28 -4.83 7.11
CA ASP A 23 -6.46 -6.04 7.11
C ASP A 23 -5.74 -6.16 5.74
N PRO A 24 -4.40 -6.12 5.70
CA PRO A 24 -3.64 -6.13 4.46
C PRO A 24 -3.66 -7.48 3.73
N ASP A 25 -4.11 -8.56 4.37
CA ASP A 25 -4.29 -9.89 3.80
C ASP A 25 -5.72 -10.16 3.33
N THR A 26 -6.64 -9.23 3.61
CA THR A 26 -8.03 -9.29 3.11
C THR A 26 -8.13 -8.65 1.72
N PRO A 27 -8.94 -9.19 0.80
CA PRO A 27 -9.20 -8.53 -0.47
C PRO A 27 -9.75 -7.11 -0.27
N LEU A 28 -9.26 -6.16 -1.06
CA LEU A 28 -9.67 -4.75 -0.94
C LEU A 28 -11.18 -4.57 -1.12
N THR A 29 -11.77 -5.34 -2.05
CA THR A 29 -13.22 -5.38 -2.31
C THR A 29 -14.05 -5.80 -1.09
N SER A 30 -13.46 -6.53 -0.13
CA SER A 30 -14.11 -6.95 1.12
C SER A 30 -13.74 -6.07 2.32
N SER A 31 -12.81 -5.14 2.14
CA SER A 31 -12.27 -4.31 3.22
C SER A 31 -13.00 -2.97 3.37
N GLY A 32 -13.95 -2.65 2.48
CA GLY A 32 -14.65 -1.36 2.48
C GLY A 32 -13.85 -0.20 1.87
N VAL A 33 -12.73 -0.51 1.21
CA VAL A 33 -11.92 0.46 0.45
C VAL A 33 -12.47 0.53 -0.97
N ASP A 34 -12.89 1.71 -1.40
CA ASP A 34 -13.31 1.96 -2.77
C ASP A 34 -12.15 2.48 -3.64
N SER A 35 -12.38 2.53 -4.96
CA SER A 35 -11.38 3.06 -5.90
C SER A 35 -11.02 4.52 -5.64
N LEU A 36 -11.93 5.30 -5.06
CA LEU A 36 -11.68 6.68 -4.66
C LEU A 36 -10.66 6.75 -3.51
N ASP A 37 -10.84 5.95 -2.47
CA ASP A 37 -9.90 5.89 -1.33
C ASP A 37 -8.51 5.44 -1.80
N LEU A 38 -8.46 4.48 -2.73
CA LEU A 38 -7.21 4.02 -3.32
C LEU A 38 -6.53 5.12 -4.15
N MET A 39 -7.29 5.91 -4.90
CA MET A 39 -6.75 7.07 -5.62
C MET A 39 -6.20 8.13 -4.67
N GLU A 40 -6.92 8.46 -3.59
CA GLU A 40 -6.45 9.41 -2.59
C GLU A 40 -5.15 8.92 -1.92
N TRP A 41 -5.06 7.62 -1.64
CA TRP A 41 -3.84 6.99 -1.14
C TRP A 41 -2.69 7.08 -2.14
N VAL A 42 -2.94 6.85 -3.43
CA VAL A 42 -1.95 7.02 -4.50
C VAL A 42 -1.42 8.46 -4.52
N TYR A 43 -2.29 9.47 -4.40
CA TYR A 43 -1.86 10.87 -4.32
C TYR A 43 -1.06 11.17 -3.05
N ASP A 44 -1.48 10.67 -1.88
CA ASP A 44 -0.74 10.81 -0.63
C ASP A 44 0.67 10.20 -0.74
N MET A 45 0.77 9.01 -1.33
CA MET A 45 2.03 8.32 -1.58
C MET A 45 2.93 9.08 -2.55
N GLN A 46 2.40 9.63 -3.64
CA GLN A 46 3.18 10.47 -4.56
C GLN A 46 3.69 11.75 -3.88
N ASN A 47 2.88 12.35 -3.01
CA ASN A 47 3.27 13.57 -2.28
C ASN A 47 4.36 13.31 -1.24
N HIS A 48 4.26 12.21 -0.49
CA HIS A 48 5.24 11.85 0.55
C HIS A 48 6.46 11.11 0.02
N TYR A 49 6.31 10.42 -1.11
CA TYR A 49 7.32 9.56 -1.70
C TYR A 49 7.34 9.72 -3.24
N PRO A 50 7.73 10.91 -3.74
CA PRO A 50 7.69 11.21 -5.18
C PRO A 50 8.57 10.29 -6.02
N ASP A 51 9.63 9.74 -5.43
CA ASP A 51 10.54 8.79 -6.10
C ASP A 51 9.98 7.36 -6.20
N LEU A 52 8.81 7.09 -5.63
CA LEU A 52 8.18 5.78 -5.75
C LEU A 52 7.50 5.56 -7.09
N GLY A 53 7.17 6.58 -7.89
CA GLY A 53 6.46 6.33 -9.16
C GLY A 53 5.19 5.47 -9.00
N VAL A 54 4.52 5.56 -7.84
CA VAL A 54 3.18 5.01 -7.64
C VAL A 54 2.23 5.87 -8.46
N ASP A 55 1.41 5.24 -9.29
CA ASP A 55 0.46 5.93 -10.16
C ASP A 55 -0.91 5.24 -10.18
N GLU A 56 -1.85 5.84 -10.89
CA GLU A 56 -3.25 5.40 -10.96
C GLU A 56 -3.42 3.97 -11.48
N SER A 57 -2.40 3.40 -12.15
CA SER A 57 -2.43 2.00 -12.59
C SER A 57 -2.56 0.99 -11.44
N ILE A 58 -2.25 1.38 -10.19
CA ILE A 58 -2.51 0.55 -9.01
C ILE A 58 -4.00 0.26 -8.84
N VAL A 59 -4.87 1.19 -9.23
CA VAL A 59 -6.33 1.00 -9.19
C VAL A 59 -6.75 -0.09 -10.17
N ASP A 60 -6.10 -0.17 -11.33
CA ASP A 60 -6.36 -1.20 -12.34
C ASP A 60 -5.90 -2.60 -11.92
N LEU A 61 -5.02 -2.71 -10.91
CA LEU A 61 -4.59 -3.99 -10.34
C LEU A 61 -5.59 -4.55 -9.32
N VAL A 62 -6.55 -3.76 -8.86
CA VAL A 62 -7.54 -4.21 -7.87
C VAL A 62 -8.57 -5.12 -8.53
N ASP A 63 -8.48 -6.41 -8.21
CA ASP A 63 -9.47 -7.43 -8.53
C ASP A 63 -10.09 -8.04 -7.25
N ASP A 64 -10.98 -9.03 -7.42
CA ASP A 64 -11.68 -9.71 -6.32
C ASP A 64 -10.74 -10.45 -5.34
N ALA A 65 -9.49 -10.72 -5.72
CA ALA A 65 -8.49 -11.40 -4.90
C ALA A 65 -7.35 -10.46 -4.46
N MET A 66 -7.29 -9.24 -4.97
CA MET A 66 -6.19 -8.33 -4.73
C MET A 66 -6.22 -7.79 -3.30
N THR A 67 -5.13 -8.06 -2.57
CA THR A 67 -4.94 -7.59 -1.19
C THR A 67 -3.98 -6.42 -1.16
N PHE A 68 -4.06 -5.59 -0.11
CA PHE A 68 -3.14 -4.47 0.04
C PHE A 68 -1.69 -4.93 0.20
N ARG A 69 -1.45 -6.07 0.85
CA ARG A 69 -0.11 -6.71 0.90
C ARG A 69 0.39 -7.06 -0.50
N GLY A 70 -0.49 -7.50 -1.38
CA GLY A 70 -0.13 -7.80 -2.77
C GLY A 70 0.27 -6.54 -3.54
N ILE A 71 -0.46 -5.43 -3.38
CA ILE A 71 -0.07 -4.12 -3.93
C ILE A 71 1.30 -3.69 -3.42
N HIS A 72 1.52 -3.78 -2.10
CA HIS A 72 2.81 -3.41 -1.49
C HIS A 72 3.97 -4.24 -2.03
N ARG A 73 3.76 -5.55 -2.22
CA ARG A 73 4.75 -6.43 -2.87
C ARG A 73 4.99 -6.08 -4.33
N HIS A 74 3.94 -5.69 -5.07
CA HIS A 74 4.06 -5.26 -6.45
C HIS A 74 4.95 -4.02 -6.55
N LEU A 75 4.72 -3.04 -5.68
CA LEU A 75 5.56 -1.84 -5.57
C LEU A 75 7.01 -2.18 -5.19
N LEU A 76 7.24 -3.05 -4.21
CA LEU A 76 8.58 -3.53 -3.86
C LEU A 76 9.30 -4.14 -5.07
N ALA A 77 8.60 -4.98 -5.84
CA ALA A 77 9.13 -5.63 -7.03
C ALA A 77 9.43 -4.64 -8.16
N ALA A 78 8.52 -3.69 -8.40
CA ALA A 78 8.67 -2.64 -9.43
C ALA A 78 9.87 -1.72 -9.16
N HIS A 79 10.20 -1.47 -7.89
CA HIS A 79 11.33 -0.61 -7.52
C HIS A 79 12.63 -1.36 -7.25
N GLY A 80 12.66 -2.69 -7.43
CA GLY A 80 13.85 -3.50 -7.14
C GLY A 80 14.35 -3.41 -5.70
N VAL A 81 13.49 -2.94 -4.78
CA VAL A 81 13.85 -2.76 -3.36
C VAL A 81 13.56 -4.08 -2.67
N ALA A 82 14.62 -4.82 -2.33
CA ALA A 82 14.49 -5.95 -1.41
C ALA A 82 13.79 -5.47 -0.13
N PRO A 83 12.75 -6.15 0.37
CA PRO A 83 12.08 -5.77 1.60
C PRO A 83 13.11 -5.76 2.72
N VAL A 84 13.36 -4.58 3.30
CA VAL A 84 14.31 -4.44 4.41
C VAL A 84 13.60 -4.96 5.67
N ALA A 85 13.58 -6.28 5.82
CA ALA A 85 13.28 -6.90 7.11
C ALA A 85 14.41 -6.53 8.07
N SER A 86 14.15 -5.57 8.96
CA SER A 86 14.99 -5.35 10.14
C SER A 86 14.12 -4.78 11.26
N ALA A 87 13.24 -5.64 11.77
CA ALA A 87 12.81 -5.57 13.15
C ALA A 87 13.83 -6.39 13.98
N THR A 88 14.62 -5.66 14.79
CA THR A 88 15.12 -5.96 16.14
C THR A 88 15.36 -7.42 16.60
N GLY A 89 16.55 -7.65 17.18
CA GLY A 89 16.81 -8.70 18.18
C GLY A 89 18.21 -9.32 18.02
N ASP A 90 19.25 -8.80 18.64
CA ASP A 90 19.72 -9.06 20.02
C ASP A 90 20.70 -10.26 20.11
N ALA A 91 21.82 -9.98 20.79
CA ALA A 91 22.97 -10.82 21.16
C ALA A 91 24.08 -11.12 20.12
#